data_AF-A0A1Y2IAG3-F1
#
_entry.id   AF-A0A1Y2IAG3-F1
#
_cell.length_a   1.000
_cell.length_b   1.000
_cell.length_c   1.000
_cell.angle_alpha   90.00
_cell.angle_beta   90.00
_cell.angle_gamma   90.00
#
_symmetry.space_group_name_H-M   'P 1'
#
loop_
_entity.id
_entity.type
_entity.pdbx_description
1 polymer ?
#
loop_
_entity_poly.entity_id
_entity_poly.type
_entity_poly.pdbx_seq_one_letter_code
_entity_poly.pdbx_strand_id
1 'polypeptide(L)' 'ITAHKSQGQTFKHIIVDLAGCIGSEAPYVMLSRATSLNGIIILRPFDKSKITCRPSEDLRKELRRLEILALQT' A
#
# COMPACT_ATOMS: atom_id res chain seq x y z
N ILE A 1 -15.66 0.52 -0.28
CA ILE A 1 -15.00 -0.79 -0.05
C ILE A 1 -13.87 -0.59 0.97
N THR A 2 -13.58 -1.56 1.83
CA THR A 2 -12.41 -1.48 2.74
C THR A 2 -11.14 -1.93 2.02
N ALA A 3 -9.96 -1.52 2.49
CA ALA A 3 -8.68 -1.96 1.93
C ALA A 3 -8.61 -3.50 1.81
N HIS A 4 -8.92 -4.20 2.91
CA HIS A 4 -8.98 -5.66 2.95
C HIS A 4 -9.91 -6.26 1.87
N LYS A 5 -11.14 -5.76 1.73
CA LYS A 5 -12.09 -6.27 0.72
C LYS A 5 -11.63 -5.97 -0.71
N SER A 6 -10.88 -4.89 -0.91
CA SER A 6 -10.39 -4.50 -2.25
C SER A 6 -9.18 -5.30 -2.72
N GLN A 7 -8.55 -6.11 -1.85
CA GLN A 7 -7.34 -6.86 -2.19
C GLN A 7 -7.59 -7.80 -3.38
N GLY A 8 -6.67 -7.80 -4.33
CA GLY A 8 -6.79 -8.58 -5.58
C GLY A 8 -7.65 -7.93 -6.67
N GLN A 9 -8.39 -6.85 -6.37
CA GLN A 9 -9.21 -6.16 -7.35
C GLN A 9 -8.42 -5.08 -8.10
N THR A 10 -8.93 -4.68 -9.27
CA THR A 10 -8.36 -3.64 -10.13
C THR A 10 -9.45 -2.65 -10.54
N PHE A 11 -9.18 -1.35 -10.41
CA PHE A 11 -10.13 -0.28 -10.70
C PHE A 11 -9.51 0.76 -11.65
N LYS A 12 -10.34 1.32 -12.53
CA LYS A 12 -9.95 2.44 -13.40
C LYS A 12 -9.91 3.77 -12.65
N HIS A 13 -10.91 4.00 -11.80
CA HIS A 13 -11.04 5.21 -10.99
C HIS A 13 -11.34 4.85 -9.54
N ILE A 14 -10.62 5.46 -8.59
CA ILE A 14 -10.81 5.25 -7.15
C ILE A 14 -10.75 6.58 -6.40
N ILE A 15 -11.55 6.66 -5.33
CA ILE A 15 -11.44 7.71 -4.32
C ILE A 15 -10.94 7.03 -3.05
N VAL A 16 -9.84 7.52 -2.49
CA VAL A 16 -9.17 6.91 -1.33
C VAL A 16 -9.05 7.88 -0.17
N ASP A 17 -9.33 7.42 1.04
CA ASP A 17 -9.04 8.15 2.28
C ASP A 17 -7.78 7.57 2.94
N LEU A 18 -6.66 8.27 2.79
CA LEU A 18 -5.38 7.86 3.37
C LEU A 18 -5.19 8.34 4.82
N ALA A 19 -5.92 9.39 5.23
CA ALA A 19 -5.78 9.93 6.58
C ALA A 19 -6.30 8.96 7.65
N GLY A 20 -7.34 8.18 7.32
CA GLY A 20 -7.89 7.13 8.17
C GLY A 20 -7.05 5.83 8.23
N CYS A 21 -5.98 5.72 7.43
CA CYS A 21 -5.17 4.52 7.41
C CYS A 21 -4.29 4.37 8.67
N ILE A 22 -4.08 3.12 9.07
CA ILE A 22 -3.14 2.71 10.12
C ILE A 22 -2.09 1.81 9.49
N GLY A 23 -0.81 2.06 9.81
CA GLY A 23 0.31 1.34 9.21
C GLY A 23 0.55 1.65 7.73
N SER A 24 1.55 1.01 7.16
CA SER A 24 2.00 1.22 5.78
C SER A 24 1.28 0.34 4.75
N GLU A 25 0.67 -0.75 5.19
CA GLU A 25 0.07 -1.76 4.30
C GLU A 25 -1.26 -1.29 3.69
N ALA A 26 -2.16 -0.71 4.48
CA ALA A 26 -3.47 -0.28 3.99
C ALA A 26 -3.39 0.80 2.89
N PRO A 27 -2.57 1.86 3.01
CA PRO A 27 -2.34 2.83 1.94
C PRO A 27 -1.85 2.17 0.65
N TYR A 28 -0.90 1.23 0.76
CA TYR A 28 -0.37 0.50 -0.38
C TYR A 28 -1.43 -0.37 -1.06
N VAL A 29 -2.22 -1.12 -0.28
CA VAL A 29 -3.30 -1.96 -0.82
C VAL A 29 -4.30 -1.09 -1.58
N MET A 30 -4.74 0.03 -1.01
CA MET A 30 -5.71 0.94 -1.64
C MET A 30 -5.18 1.54 -2.95
N LEU A 31 -3.96 2.09 -2.93
CA LEU A 31 -3.37 2.75 -4.10
C LEU A 31 -3.02 1.77 -5.21
N SER A 32 -2.53 0.57 -4.87
CA SER A 32 -2.18 -0.48 -5.85
C SER A 32 -3.39 -1.08 -6.58
N ARG A 33 -4.64 -0.71 -6.21
CA ARG A 33 -5.82 -1.13 -6.98
C ARG A 33 -6.05 -0.25 -8.21
N ALA A 34 -5.49 0.95 -8.25
CA ALA A 34 -5.63 1.84 -9.40
C ALA A 34 -4.72 1.40 -10.55
N THR A 35 -5.21 1.54 -11.77
CA THR A 35 -4.44 1.28 -12.99
C THR A 35 -3.61 2.47 -13.46
N SER A 36 -3.87 3.67 -12.94
CA SER A 36 -3.12 4.88 -13.28
C SER A 36 -3.22 5.92 -12.15
N LEU A 37 -2.25 6.83 -12.07
CA LEU A 37 -2.28 7.95 -11.12
C LEU A 37 -3.44 8.91 -11.40
N ASN A 38 -3.75 9.16 -12.68
CA ASN A 38 -4.88 10.02 -13.07
C ASN A 38 -6.24 9.44 -12.64
N GLY A 39 -6.31 8.13 -12.38
CA GLY A 39 -7.50 7.48 -11.85
C GLY A 39 -7.68 7.61 -10.33
N ILE A 40 -6.77 8.27 -9.62
CA ILE A 40 -6.78 8.34 -8.15
C ILE A 40 -7.21 9.73 -7.70
N ILE A 41 -8.20 9.77 -6.81
CA ILE A 41 -8.58 10.98 -6.06
C ILE A 41 -8.34 10.71 -4.58
N ILE A 42 -7.65 11.63 -3.92
CA ILE A 42 -7.43 11.59 -2.47
C ILE A 42 -8.55 12.41 -1.82
N LEU A 43 -9.33 11.77 -0.95
CA LEU A 43 -10.54 12.35 -0.36
C LEU A 43 -10.26 13.59 0.50
N ARG A 44 -9.11 13.62 1.18
CA ARG A 44 -8.69 14.71 2.08
C ARG A 44 -7.17 14.72 2.27
N PRO A 45 -6.58 15.86 2.70
CA PRO A 45 -5.17 15.91 3.06
C PRO A 45 -4.81 14.85 4.10
N PHE A 46 -3.59 14.33 4.01
CA PHE A 46 -3.06 13.32 4.93
C PHE A 46 -1.58 13.62 5.21
N ASP A 47 -1.08 13.16 6.35
CA ASP A 47 0.34 13.27 6.67
C ASP A 47 1.15 12.30 5.79
N LYS A 48 2.26 12.79 5.23
CA LYS A 48 3.23 11.99 4.47
C LYS A 48 3.69 10.74 5.25
N SER A 49 3.72 10.82 6.58
CA SER A 49 4.02 9.68 7.47
C SER A 49 3.13 8.45 7.21
N LYS A 50 1.91 8.62 6.70
CA LYS A 50 1.01 7.51 6.35
C LYS A 50 1.56 6.61 5.25
N ILE A 51 2.30 7.16 4.29
CA ILE A 51 2.87 6.41 3.16
C ILE A 51 4.37 6.15 3.30
N THR A 52 5.03 6.79 4.28
CA THR A 52 6.47 6.59 4.56
C THR A 52 6.74 5.89 5.89
N CYS A 53 5.69 5.39 6.56
CA CYS A 53 5.88 4.70 7.84
C CYS A 53 6.59 3.36 7.66
N ARG A 54 7.31 2.97 8.72
CA ARG A 54 8.10 1.75 8.76
C ARG A 54 7.19 0.52 8.57
N PRO A 55 7.49 -0.38 7.62
CA PRO A 55 6.79 -1.65 7.50
C PRO A 55 6.95 -2.55 8.73
N SER A 56 6.05 -3.52 8.88
CA SER A 56 6.08 -4.47 10.00
C SER A 56 7.43 -5.18 10.14
N GLU A 57 7.78 -5.56 11.37
CA GLU A 57 9.08 -6.19 11.61
C GLU A 57 9.22 -7.51 10.83
N ASP A 58 8.14 -8.27 10.75
CA ASP A 58 8.07 -9.55 10.06
C ASP A 58 8.24 -9.40 8.55
N LEU A 59 7.56 -8.43 7.93
CA LEU A 59 7.72 -8.17 6.49
C LEU A 59 9.17 -7.82 6.14
N ARG A 60 9.84 -7.02 6.97
CA ARG A 60 11.24 -6.65 6.73
C ARG A 60 12.19 -7.85 6.89
N LYS A 61 11.94 -8.73 7.86
CA LYS A 61 12.72 -9.98 8.02
C LYS A 61 12.55 -10.87 6.80
N GLU A 62 11.33 -11.00 6.30
CA GLU A 62 11.02 -11.82 5.13
C GLU A 62 11.63 -11.25 3.85
N LEU A 63 11.52 -9.94 3.63
CA LEU A 63 12.18 -9.29 2.48
C LEU A 63 13.70 -9.49 2.52
N ARG A 64 14.34 -9.35 3.68
CA ARG A 64 15.78 -9.64 3.84
C ARG A 64 16.11 -11.10 3.52
N ARG A 65 15.28 -12.04 3.97
CA ARG A 65 15.46 -13.47 3.66
C ARG A 65 15.41 -13.70 2.15
N LEU A 66 14.46 -13.08 1.45
CA LEU A 66 14.32 -13.17 -0.01
C LEU A 66 15.49 -12.54 -0.76
N GLU A 67 16.01 -11.39 -0.30
CA GLU A 67 17.20 -10.76 -0.89
C GLU A 67 18.43 -11.65 -0.81
N ILE A 68 18.66 -12.30 0.34
CA ILE A 68 19.78 -13.24 0.52
C ILE A 68 19.63 -14.43 -0.43
N LEU A 69 18.43 -15.01 -0.53
CA LEU A 69 18.17 -16.14 -1.42
C LEU A 69 18.38 -15.78 -2.90
N ALA A 70 17.95 -14.60 -3.32
CA ALA A 70 18.10 -14.14 -4.71
C ALA A 70 19.56 -13.98 -5.14
N LEU A 71 20.49 -13.80 -4.20
CA LEU A 71 21.93 -13.74 -4.49
C LEU A 71 22.61 -15.12 -4.55
N GLN A 72 21.91 -16.18 -4.12
CA GLN A 72 22.41 -17.55 -4.08
C GLN A 72 21.97 -18.40 -5.28
N THR A 73 21.07 -17.88 -6.12
CA THR A 73 20.54 -18.50 -7.34
C THR A 73 21.04 -17.77 -8.57
#